data_AF-A0A650CEQ4-F1
#
_entry.id   AF-A0A650CEQ4-F1
#
_cell.length_a   1.000
_cell.length_b   1.000
_cell.length_c   1.000
_cell.angle_alpha   90.00
_cell.angle_beta   90.00
_cell.angle_gamma   90.00
#
_symmetry.space_group_name_H-M   'P 1'
#
loop_
_entity.id
_entity.type
_entity.pdbx_description
1 polymer ?
#
loop_
_entity_poly.entity_id
_entity_poly.type
_entity_poly.pdbx_seq_one_letter_code
_entity_poly.pdbx_strand_id
1 'polypeptide(L)' 'MTSKKWSATTWFITIGPLAVFLIITIWVAEQLEKFPGWQLVPYIAVPMAVVFLIIGAVFRHKWGKFIFG' A
#
# COMPACT_ATOMS: atom_id res chain seq x y z
N MET A 1 -17.87 14.31 -18.83
CA MET A 1 -17.97 13.25 -17.78
C MET A 1 -16.74 12.32 -17.71
N THR A 2 -15.64 12.63 -18.40
CA THR A 2 -14.48 11.73 -18.54
C THR A 2 -13.42 11.84 -17.43
N SER A 3 -13.25 13.01 -16.78
CA SER A 3 -12.15 13.20 -15.81
C SER A 3 -12.31 12.45 -14.47
N LYS A 4 -13.55 12.33 -13.94
CA LYS A 4 -13.80 11.63 -12.67
C LYS A 4 -13.53 10.12 -12.74
N LYS A 5 -13.92 9.46 -13.83
CA LYS A 5 -13.64 8.03 -14.05
C LYS A 5 -12.14 7.76 -14.16
N TRP A 6 -11.43 8.60 -14.91
CA TRP A 6 -9.98 8.47 -15.07
C TRP A 6 -9.22 8.65 -13.75
N SER A 7 -9.68 9.57 -12.91
CA SER A 7 -9.16 9.76 -11.56
C SER A 7 -9.33 8.50 -10.71
N ALA A 8 -10.54 7.92 -10.64
CA ALA A 8 -10.78 6.71 -9.85
C ALA A 8 -9.94 5.51 -10.33
N THR A 9 -9.83 5.31 -11.65
CA THR A 9 -9.02 4.22 -12.22
C THR A 9 -7.53 4.36 -11.92
N THR A 10 -6.96 5.56 -12.04
CA THR A 10 -5.54 5.77 -11.68
C THR A 10 -5.30 5.59 -10.19
N TRP A 11 -6.22 6.06 -9.34
CA TRP A 11 -6.14 5.83 -7.89
C TRP A 11 -6.13 4.34 -7.57
N PHE A 12 -7.00 3.55 -8.21
CA PHE A 12 -7.02 2.11 -8.04
C PHE A 12 -5.72 1.44 -8.51
N ILE A 13 -5.16 1.86 -9.65
CA ILE A 13 -3.91 1.28 -10.17
C ILE A 13 -2.71 1.65 -9.29
N THR A 14 -2.68 2.82 -8.67
CA THR A 14 -1.56 3.24 -7.80
C THR A 14 -1.70 2.68 -6.38
N ILE A 15 -2.89 2.78 -5.77
CA ILE A 15 -3.11 2.38 -4.37
C ILE A 15 -3.49 0.92 -4.24
N GLY A 16 -4.18 0.35 -5.24
CA GLY A 16 -4.63 -1.05 -5.22
C GLY A 16 -3.49 -2.04 -4.97
N PRO A 17 -2.39 -2.01 -5.74
CA PRO A 17 -1.25 -2.90 -5.49
C PRO A 17 -0.61 -2.70 -4.12
N LEU A 18 -0.52 -1.45 -3.62
CA LEU A 18 0.02 -1.16 -2.30
C LEU A 18 -0.89 -1.67 -1.17
N ALA A 19 -2.20 -1.56 -1.34
CA ALA A 19 -3.19 -2.08 -0.40
C ALA A 19 -3.16 -3.62 -0.38
N VAL A 20 -3.09 -4.26 -1.56
CA VAL A 20 -2.93 -5.72 -1.68
C VAL A 20 -1.63 -6.17 -1.02
N PHE A 21 -0.53 -5.46 -1.26
CA PHE A 21 0.76 -5.74 -0.61
C PHE A 21 0.65 -5.66 0.91
N LEU A 22 -0.03 -4.64 1.45
CA LEU A 22 -0.24 -4.51 2.89
C LEU A 22 -1.06 -5.68 3.46
N ILE A 23 -2.15 -6.07 2.78
CA ILE A 23 -3.01 -7.19 3.19
C ILE A 23 -2.19 -8.49 3.25
N ILE A 24 -1.41 -8.77 2.20
CA ILE A 24 -0.54 -9.96 2.17
C ILE A 24 0.51 -9.89 3.27
N THR A 25 1.10 -8.72 3.50
CA THR A 25 2.11 -8.53 4.56
C THR A 25 1.52 -8.82 5.94
N ILE A 26 0.32 -8.34 6.24
CA ILE A 26 -0.39 -8.62 7.50
C ILE A 26 -0.67 -10.11 7.63
N TRP A 27 -1.19 -10.74 6.57
CA TRP A 27 -1.48 -12.17 6.58
C TRP A 27 -0.23 -13.02 6.83
N VAL A 28 0.90 -12.69 6.19
CA VAL A 28 2.18 -13.37 6.42
C VAL A 28 2.67 -13.12 7.85
N ALA A 29 2.57 -11.88 8.35
CA ALA A 29 2.98 -11.54 9.71
C ALA A 29 2.23 -12.37 10.75
N GLU A 30 0.91 -12.55 10.60
CA GLU A 30 0.10 -13.41 11.47
C GLU A 30 0.54 -14.87 11.44
N GLN A 31 1.06 -15.37 10.30
CA GLN A 31 1.64 -16.71 10.26
C GLN A 31 2.97 -16.74 11.00
N LEU A 32 3.84 -15.74 10.77
CA LEU A 32 5.18 -15.68 11.35
C LEU A 32 5.18 -15.55 12.88
N GLU A 33 4.18 -14.90 13.49
CA GLU A 33 4.05 -14.85 14.95
C GLU A 33 3.91 -16.23 15.60
N LYS A 34 3.35 -17.20 14.87
CA LYS A 34 3.14 -18.57 15.37
C LYS A 34 4.41 -19.41 15.33
N PHE A 35 5.44 -18.96 14.59
CA PHE A 35 6.70 -19.68 14.45
C PHE A 35 7.77 -19.10 15.39
N PRO A 36 8.34 -19.92 16.29
CA PRO A 36 9.39 -19.46 17.19
C PRO A 36 10.60 -18.98 16.38
N GLY A 37 11.13 -17.80 16.74
CA GLY A 37 12.27 -17.16 16.07
C GLY A 37 11.88 -16.11 15.01
N TRP A 38 10.61 -16.04 14.60
CA TRP A 38 10.14 -15.10 13.58
C TRP A 38 9.26 -13.96 14.13
N GLN A 39 9.00 -13.94 15.44
CA GLN A 39 8.08 -12.98 16.06
C GLN A 39 8.48 -11.52 15.89
N LEU A 40 9.77 -11.22 15.63
CA LEU A 40 10.28 -9.88 15.36
C LEU A 40 9.89 -9.33 13.99
N VAL A 41 9.69 -10.20 12.99
CA VAL A 41 9.43 -9.79 11.61
C VAL A 41 8.12 -9.01 11.44
N PRO A 42 6.98 -9.43 12.03
CA PRO A 42 5.74 -8.65 12.07
C PRO A 42 5.92 -7.19 12.50
N TYR A 43 6.66 -6.94 13.57
CA TYR A 43 6.89 -5.60 14.13
C TYR A 43 7.70 -4.67 13.22
N ILE A 44 8.36 -5.21 12.20
CA ILE A 44 9.16 -4.43 11.23
C ILE A 44 8.43 -4.37 9.89
N ALA A 45 7.99 -5.52 9.38
CA ALA A 45 7.41 -5.63 8.05
C ALA A 45 6.08 -4.89 7.92
N VAL A 46 5.19 -4.99 8.92
CA VAL A 46 3.87 -4.35 8.87
C VAL A 46 3.99 -2.81 8.90
N PRO A 47 4.75 -2.19 9.83
CA PRO A 47 4.96 -0.74 9.78
C PRO A 47 5.60 -0.27 8.47
N MET A 48 6.55 -1.03 7.93
CA MET A 48 7.18 -0.69 6.66
C MET A 48 6.20 -0.72 5.49
N ALA A 49 5.31 -1.72 5.42
CA ALA A 49 4.25 -1.78 4.41
C ALA A 49 3.26 -0.62 4.54
N VAL A 50 2.91 -0.20 5.76
CA VAL A 50 2.08 0.99 6.01
C VAL A 50 2.77 2.26 5.51
N VAL A 51 4.07 2.42 5.78
CA VAL A 51 4.85 3.56 5.27
C VAL A 51 4.85 3.61 3.75
N PHE A 52 5.04 2.48 3.07
CA PHE A 52 4.96 2.42 1.60
C PHE A 52 3.58 2.82 1.07
N LEU A 53 2.50 2.38 1.71
CA LEU A 53 1.15 2.78 1.33
C LEU A 53 0.95 4.30 1.48
N ILE A 54 1.41 4.88 2.59
CA ILE A 54 1.33 6.33 2.84
C ILE A 54 2.14 7.10 1.81
N ILE A 55 3.37 6.68 1.53
CA ILE A 55 4.23 7.31 0.53
C ILE A 55 3.56 7.26 -0.85
N GLY A 56 3.02 6.11 -1.26
CA GLY A 56 2.31 5.98 -2.54
C GLY A 56 1.08 6.89 -2.63
N ALA A 57 0.30 6.99 -1.55
CA ALA A 57 -0.84 7.90 -1.46
C ALA A 57 -0.42 9.39 -1.55
N VAL A 58 0.63 9.78 -0.83
CA VAL A 58 1.18 11.14 -0.86
C VAL A 58 1.75 11.47 -2.24
N PHE A 59 2.47 10.53 -2.86
CA PHE A 59 3.05 10.71 -4.18
C PHE A 59 1.95 10.92 -5.23
N ARG A 60 0.87 10.11 -5.20
CA ARG A 60 -0.29 10.30 -6.08
C ARG A 60 -1.02 11.62 -5.81
N HIS A 61 -1.14 12.04 -4.55
CA HIS A 61 -1.80 13.29 -4.21
C HIS A 61 -1.01 14.50 -4.72
N LYS A 62 0.33 14.49 -4.58
CA LYS A 62 1.21 15.61 -4.94
C LYS A 62 1.54 15.66 -6.44
N TRP A 63 1.82 14.51 -7.05
CA TRP A 63 2.27 14.40 -8.45
C TRP A 63 1.20 13.90 -9.41
N GLY A 64 0.14 13.27 -8.92
CA GLY A 64 -0.91 12.75 -9.78
C GLY A 64 -1.84 13.83 -10.37
N LYS A 65 -1.77 15.08 -9.90
CA LYS A 65 -2.32 16.24 -10.61
C LYS A 65 -1.40 16.77 -11.72
N PHE A 66 -0.11 16.45 -11.67
CA PHE A 66 0.89 16.93 -12.64
C PHE A 66 1.06 15.95 -13.81
N ILE A 67 1.01 14.64 -13.55
CA ILE A 67 1.17 13.59 -14.56
C ILE A 67 -0.17 13.25 -15.26
N PHE A 68 -1.30 13.43 -14.57
CA PHE A 68 -2.64 13.08 -15.07
C PHE A 68 -3.62 14.26 -15.05
N GLY A 69 -3.12 15.49 -14.89
CA GLY A 69 -3.89 16.73 -14.99
C GLY A 69 -4.01 17.19 -16.43
#